data_AF-A0A363MU06-F1
#
_entry.id   AF-A0A363MU06-F1
#
_cell.length_a   1.000
_cell.length_b   1.000
_cell.length_c   1.000
_cell.angle_alpha   90.00
_cell.angle_beta   90.00
_cell.angle_gamma   90.00
#
_symmetry.space_group_name_H-M   'P 1'
#
loop_
_entity.id
_entity.type
_entity.pdbx_description
1 polymer ?
#
loop_
_entity_poly.entity_id
_entity_poly.type
_entity_poly.pdbx_seq_one_letter_code
_entity_poly.pdbx_strand_id
1 'polypeptide(L)'
;MSIPLALQNEKFANCQESIKILYLVDDNFRCMCDDYNITKENVEFFKQKTEEDFQCRMEYETLSIELEEEILRYIAERTDQ
;
A
#
# COMPACT_ATOMS: atom_id res chain seq x y z
N MET A 1 20.79 -3.35 -19.09
CA MET A 1 19.89 -4.01 -18.12
C MET A 1 20.41 -3.65 -16.74
N SER A 2 19.61 -2.96 -15.92
CA SER A 2 19.98 -2.56 -14.56
C SER A 2 19.38 -3.53 -13.56
N ILE A 3 20.15 -3.90 -12.53
CA ILE A 3 19.66 -4.76 -11.43
C ILE A 3 18.52 -4.01 -10.72
N PRO A 4 17.39 -4.68 -10.44
CA PRO A 4 16.28 -4.09 -9.72
C PRO A 4 16.70 -3.41 -8.41
N LEU A 5 16.22 -2.17 -8.18
CA LEU A 5 16.56 -1.39 -6.98
C LEU A 5 16.10 -2.09 -5.68
N ALA A 6 15.01 -2.87 -5.73
CA ALA A 6 14.55 -3.63 -4.57
C ALA A 6 15.58 -4.63 -4.03
N LEU A 7 16.54 -5.06 -4.84
CA LEU A 7 17.63 -5.97 -4.44
C LEU A 7 18.79 -5.25 -3.77
N GLN A 8 18.80 -3.91 -3.74
CA GLN A 8 19.82 -3.09 -3.08
C GLN A 8 19.45 -2.79 -1.62
N ASN A 9 18.83 -3.76 -0.95
CA ASN A 9 18.45 -3.65 0.46
C ASN A 9 19.48 -4.32 1.38
N GLU A 10 19.44 -3.99 2.67
CA GLU A 10 20.42 -4.46 3.67
C GLU A 10 20.54 -5.99 3.75
N LYS A 11 19.46 -6.73 3.49
CA LYS A 11 19.47 -8.22 3.53
C LYS A 11 20.41 -8.82 2.49
N PHE A 12 20.66 -8.08 1.40
CA PHE A 12 21.48 -8.52 0.28
C PHE A 12 22.79 -7.74 0.17
N ALA A 13 23.14 -6.90 1.15
CA ALA A 13 24.33 -6.04 1.08
C ALA A 13 25.62 -6.84 0.83
N ASN A 14 25.77 -7.98 1.50
CA ASN A 14 26.95 -8.85 1.35
C ASN A 14 26.92 -9.75 0.11
N CYS A 15 25.79 -9.80 -0.59
CA CYS A 15 25.59 -10.65 -1.77
C CYS A 15 25.52 -9.86 -3.08
N GLN A 16 25.74 -8.54 -3.04
CA GLN A 16 25.53 -7.67 -4.21
C GLN A 16 26.30 -8.13 -5.44
N GLU A 17 27.58 -8.48 -5.29
CA GLU A 17 28.42 -8.93 -6.40
C GLU A 17 27.92 -10.24 -7.02
N SER A 18 27.59 -11.23 -6.17
CA SER A 18 26.98 -12.49 -6.61
C SER A 18 25.65 -12.28 -7.31
N ILE A 19 24.81 -11.37 -6.81
CA ILE A 19 23.53 -11.01 -7.44
C ILE A 19 23.78 -10.41 -8.83
N LYS A 20 24.78 -9.53 -9.00
CA LYS A 20 25.09 -8.95 -10.32
C LYS A 20 25.48 -10.02 -11.32
N ILE A 21 26.33 -10.95 -10.91
CA ILE A 21 26.83 -12.02 -11.76
C ILE A 21 25.67 -12.95 -12.13
N LEU A 22 24.95 -13.49 -11.13
CA LEU A 22 23.86 -14.43 -11.35
C LEU A 22 22.72 -13.82 -12.16
N TYR A 23 22.37 -12.55 -11.95
CA TYR A 23 21.34 -11.86 -12.72
C TYR A 23 21.68 -11.76 -14.22
N LEU A 24 22.96 -11.76 -14.58
CA LEU A 24 23.40 -11.67 -15.97
C LEU A 24 23.53 -13.04 -16.66
N VAL A 25 23.81 -14.11 -15.90
CA VAL A 25 24.18 -15.41 -16.47
C VAL A 25 23.17 -16.53 -16.22
N ASP A 26 22.26 -16.35 -15.25
CA ASP A 26 21.24 -17.33 -14.88
C ASP A 26 19.85 -16.73 -15.11
N ASP A 27 19.18 -17.20 -16.17
CA ASP A 27 17.85 -16.73 -16.55
C ASP A 27 16.79 -17.05 -15.47
N ASN A 28 16.92 -18.17 -14.76
CA ASN A 28 15.98 -18.52 -13.70
C ASN A 28 16.15 -17.58 -12.50
N PHE A 29 17.40 -17.31 -12.12
CA PHE A 29 17.70 -16.33 -11.08
C PHE A 29 17.23 -14.92 -11.47
N ARG A 30 17.39 -14.53 -12.74
CA ARG A 30 16.88 -13.26 -13.26
C ARG A 30 15.37 -13.16 -13.11
N CYS A 31 14.61 -14.18 -13.55
CA CYS A 31 13.16 -14.21 -13.39
C CYS A 31 12.74 -14.09 -11.92
N MET A 32 13.40 -14.81 -11.01
CA MET A 32 13.14 -14.69 -9.57
C MET A 32 13.36 -13.27 -9.03
N CYS A 33 14.42 -12.60 -9.50
CA CYS A 33 14.74 -11.23 -9.14
C CYS A 33 13.70 -10.22 -9.65
N ASP A 34 13.23 -10.41 -10.88
CA ASP A 34 12.22 -9.57 -11.50
C ASP A 34 10.85 -9.75 -10.81
N ASP A 35 10.46 -11.01 -10.54
CA ASP A 35 9.25 -11.34 -9.78
C ASP A 35 9.29 -10.76 -8.36
N TYR A 36 10.45 -10.83 -7.70
CA TYR A 36 10.65 -10.21 -6.40
C TYR A 36 10.44 -8.69 -6.46
N ASN A 37 11.00 -8.02 -7.47
CA ASN A 37 10.87 -6.57 -7.63
C ASN A 37 9.40 -6.17 -7.85
N ILE A 38 8.70 -6.84 -8.78
CA ILE A 38 7.26 -6.61 -9.05
C ILE A 38 6.44 -6.83 -7.78
N THR A 39 6.71 -7.92 -7.06
CA THR A 39 6.00 -8.21 -5.81
C THR A 39 6.23 -7.12 -4.78
N LYS A 40 7.46 -6.59 -4.69
CA LYS A 40 7.79 -5.54 -3.73
C LYS A 40 7.09 -4.21 -4.06
N GLU A 41 7.04 -3.85 -5.34
CA GLU A 41 6.27 -2.69 -5.83
C GLU A 41 4.78 -2.84 -5.53
N ASN A 42 4.21 -4.01 -5.81
CA ASN A 42 2.81 -4.31 -5.51
C ASN A 42 2.49 -4.19 -4.01
N VAL A 43 3.38 -4.67 -3.13
CA VAL A 43 3.20 -4.55 -1.68
C VAL A 43 3.10 -3.08 -1.26
N GLU A 44 3.98 -2.21 -1.77
CA GLU A 44 3.93 -0.78 -1.41
C GLU A 44 2.69 -0.10 -2.02
N PHE A 45 2.30 -0.45 -3.24
CA PHE A 45 1.04 0.01 -3.85
C PHE A 45 -0.19 -0.36 -3.01
N PHE A 46 -0.30 -1.62 -2.58
CA PHE A 46 -1.44 -2.07 -1.78
C PHE A 46 -1.45 -1.49 -0.37
N LYS A 47 -0.29 -1.21 0.23
CA LYS A 47 -0.23 -0.47 1.50
C LYS A 47 -0.80 0.93 1.34
N GLN A 48 -0.39 1.65 0.31
CA GLN A 48 -0.90 2.99 0.04
C GLN A 48 -2.42 2.96 -0.17
N LYS A 49 -2.90 2.03 -1.00
CA LYS A 49 -4.33 1.86 -1.24
C LYS A 49 -5.11 1.55 0.05
N THR A 50 -4.55 0.70 0.92
CA THR A 50 -5.19 0.36 2.20
C THR A 50 -5.30 1.57 3.12
N GLU A 51 -4.28 2.44 3.13
CA GLU A 51 -4.30 3.69 3.90
C GLU A 51 -5.36 4.66 3.35
N GLU A 52 -5.45 4.80 2.03
CA GLU A 52 -6.48 5.62 1.37
C GLU A 52 -7.90 5.11 1.67
N ASP A 53 -8.11 3.79 1.57
CA ASP A 53 -9.38 3.14 1.91
C ASP A 53 -9.74 3.35 3.40
N PHE A 54 -8.74 3.28 4.29
CA PHE A 54 -8.93 3.54 5.72
C PHE A 54 -9.34 4.99 5.99
N GLN A 55 -8.67 5.96 5.36
CA GLN A 55 -9.03 7.37 5.50
C GLN A 55 -10.46 7.62 5.00
N CYS A 56 -10.81 7.09 3.83
CA CYS A 56 -12.15 7.23 3.26
C CYS A 56 -13.22 6.64 4.18
N ARG A 57 -12.96 5.49 4.80
CA ARG A 57 -13.85 4.88 5.80
C ARG A 57 -14.05 5.80 7.01
N MET A 58 -12.98 6.37 7.55
CA MET A 58 -13.06 7.28 8.71
C MET A 58 -13.89 8.53 8.40
N GLU A 59 -13.76 9.08 7.19
CA GLU A 59 -14.54 10.22 6.73
C GLU A 59 -16.04 9.87 6.66
N TYR A 60 -16.40 8.72 6.09
CA TYR A 60 -17.80 8.27 6.05
C TYR A 60 -18.38 7.95 7.42
N GLU A 61 -17.59 7.32 8.32
CA GLU A 61 -18.03 7.07 9.70
C GLU A 61 -18.32 8.40 10.43
N THR A 62 -17.45 9.40 10.26
CA THR A 62 -17.64 10.73 10.85
C THR A 62 -18.89 11.42 10.27
N LEU A 63 -19.03 11.44 8.95
CA LEU A 63 -20.18 12.04 8.27
C LEU A 63 -21.50 11.38 8.70
N SER A 64 -21.51 10.06 8.87
CA SER A 64 -22.70 9.34 9.34
C SER A 64 -23.15 9.84 10.71
N ILE A 65 -22.22 10.02 11.65
CA ILE A 65 -22.51 10.52 13.00
C ILE A 65 -23.05 11.96 12.93
N GLU A 66 -22.40 12.84 12.16
CA GLU A 66 -22.85 14.22 12.00
C GLU A 66 -24.26 14.31 11.40
N LEU A 67 -24.58 13.46 10.43
CA LEU A 67 -25.92 13.37 9.84
C LEU A 67 -26.95 12.86 10.83
N GLU A 68 -26.62 11.85 11.65
CA GLU A 68 -27.51 11.36 12.70
C GLU A 68 -27.85 12.47 13.71
N GLU A 69 -26.85 13.24 14.14
CA GLU A 69 -27.07 14.38 15.03
C GLU A 69 -27.96 15.46 14.39
N GLU A 70 -27.76 15.77 13.10
CA GLU A 70 -28.57 16.75 12.38
C GLU A 70 -30.02 16.29 12.25
N ILE A 71 -30.25 15.01 11.97
CA ILE A 71 -31.59 14.41 11.93
C ILE A 71 -32.26 14.54 13.30
N LEU A 72 -31.54 14.24 14.40
CA LEU A 72 -32.07 14.38 15.74
C LEU A 72 -32.41 15.84 16.10
N ARG A 73 -31.55 16.79 15.74
CA ARG A 73 -31.81 18.23 15.90
C ARG A 73 -33.09 18.64 15.18
N TYR A 74 -33.22 18.25 13.92
CA TYR A 74 -34.39 18.58 13.10
C TYR A 74 -35.69 18.00 13.67
N ILE A 75 -35.65 16.78 14.20
CA ILE A 75 -36.81 16.17 14.87
C ILE A 75 -37.17 16.98 16.12
N ALA A 76 -36.20 17.29 16.99
CA ALA A 76 -36.46 18.05 18.22
C ALA A 76 -37.14 19.40 17.92
N GLU A 77 -36.62 20.17 16.96
CA GLU A 77 -37.20 21.44 16.52
C GLU A 77 -38.67 21.34 16.04
N ARG A 78 -39.03 20.20 15.46
CA ARG A 78 -40.39 19.93 14.92
C ARG A 78 -41.34 19.34 15.97
N THR A 79 -40.82 18.79 17.07
CA THR A 79 -41.62 18.11 18.09
C THR A 79 -41.84 18.97 19.33
N ASP A 80 -41.04 20.03 19.51
CA ASP A 80 -41.22 21.05 20.56
C ASP A 80 -42.14 22.22 20.15
N GLN A 81 -42.95 22.06 19.08
CA GLN A 81 -44.04 22.95 18.67
C GLN A 81 -45.41 22.41 19.09
#